data_AF-A0A6B0VRM8-F1
#
_entry.id   AF-A0A6B0VRM8-F1
#
_cell.length_a   1.000
_cell.length_b   1.000
_cell.length_c   1.000
_cell.angle_alpha   90.00
_cell.angle_beta   90.00
_cell.angle_gamma   90.00
#
_symmetry.space_group_name_H-M   'P 1'
#
loop_
_entity.id
_entity.type
_entity.pdbx_description
1 polymer ?
#
loop_
_entity_poly.entity_id
_entity_poly.type
_entity_poly.pdbx_seq_one_letter_code
_entity_poly.pdbx_strand_id
1 'polypeptide(L)'
;MFRDNSSRDTDRGQAYTLEGFISAMIVLMALLFAMQSVVITPTTGGLADRTVQSQIQQEAQDALVVAAMDDEGDLSEMIRYWDEDEDEFYNATESSTAPGSYNATNNTELYNEFALGEILSDRFTERGLSYNVELVYQNESGEFDSENSTYLVYQGESEAVVASYTVTLFETDDLKAPASSETVDGADSYPVPRATDSSSAVYNVVEVRIAVW
;
A
#
# COMPACT_ATOMS: atom_id res chain seq x y z
N MET A 1 101.58 -14.79 10.49
CA MET A 1 100.78 -13.89 9.64
C MET A 1 99.52 -14.64 9.23
N PHE A 2 98.41 -14.49 9.94
CA PHE A 2 97.09 -14.98 9.53
C PHE A 2 96.05 -14.04 10.11
N ARG A 3 95.33 -13.35 9.23
CA ARG A 3 94.20 -12.45 9.56
C ARG A 3 92.96 -13.16 9.04
N ASP A 4 92.07 -13.49 9.96
CA ASP A 4 90.79 -14.14 9.71
C ASP A 4 89.83 -13.15 9.03
N ASN A 5 89.22 -13.56 7.92
CA ASN A 5 88.29 -12.74 7.14
C ASN A 5 86.96 -13.49 7.03
N SER A 6 86.19 -13.45 8.11
CA SER A 6 84.85 -14.05 8.23
C SER A 6 83.79 -12.95 8.40
N SER A 7 83.45 -12.26 7.31
CA SER A 7 82.37 -11.25 7.31
C SER A 7 81.80 -10.97 5.92
N ARG A 8 81.57 -12.02 5.11
CA ARG A 8 80.92 -11.87 3.79
C ARG A 8 79.67 -12.73 3.55
N ASP A 9 79.41 -13.76 4.36
CA ASP A 9 78.22 -14.60 4.21
C ASP A 9 77.02 -14.15 5.07
N THR A 10 77.26 -13.46 6.19
CA THR A 10 76.18 -13.00 7.08
C THR A 10 75.33 -11.88 6.45
N ASP A 11 75.93 -10.98 5.66
CA ASP A 11 75.21 -9.88 4.99
C ASP A 11 74.24 -10.35 3.90
N ARG A 12 74.57 -11.44 3.19
CA ARG A 12 73.69 -12.00 2.16
C ARG A 12 72.49 -12.72 2.76
N GLY A 13 72.69 -13.47 3.85
CA GLY A 13 71.59 -14.12 4.57
C GLY A 13 70.60 -13.12 5.18
N GLN A 14 71.07 -11.97 5.65
CA GLN A 14 70.22 -10.89 6.19
C GLN A 14 69.50 -10.09 5.08
N ALA A 15 70.12 -9.93 3.91
CA ALA A 15 69.45 -9.29 2.78
C ALA A 15 68.23 -10.11 2.29
N TYR A 16 68.35 -11.44 2.21
CA TYR A 16 67.24 -12.30 1.78
C TYR A 16 66.07 -12.33 2.76
N THR A 17 66.31 -12.24 4.07
CA THR A 17 65.22 -12.16 5.06
C THR A 17 64.51 -10.81 5.02
N LEU A 18 65.24 -9.73 4.74
CA LEU A 18 64.67 -8.38 4.60
C LEU A 18 63.87 -8.22 3.30
N GLU A 19 64.33 -8.81 2.20
CA GLU A 19 63.62 -8.84 0.92
C GLU A 19 62.34 -9.69 0.98
N GLY A 20 62.40 -10.83 1.68
CA GLY A 20 61.23 -11.66 1.96
C GLY A 20 60.17 -10.93 2.79
N PHE A 21 60.60 -10.16 3.80
CA PHE A 21 59.71 -9.36 4.63
C PHE A 21 59.01 -8.25 3.85
N ILE A 22 59.75 -7.52 3.01
CA ILE A 22 59.18 -6.46 2.15
C ILE A 22 58.20 -7.07 1.14
N SER A 23 58.53 -8.22 0.55
CA SER A 23 57.64 -8.91 -0.39
C SER A 23 56.34 -9.35 0.28
N ALA A 24 56.41 -9.87 1.51
CA ALA A 24 55.23 -10.23 2.29
C ALA A 24 54.37 -8.99 2.63
N MET A 25 54.99 -7.85 2.95
CA MET A 25 54.26 -6.59 3.17
C MET A 25 53.58 -6.09 1.91
N ILE A 26 54.23 -6.16 0.74
CA ILE A 26 53.64 -5.75 -0.54
C ILE A 26 52.45 -6.65 -0.89
N VAL A 27 52.58 -7.97 -0.73
CA VAL A 27 51.47 -8.91 -0.97
C VAL A 27 50.33 -8.66 0.01
N LEU A 28 50.63 -8.42 1.29
CA LEU A 28 49.61 -8.08 2.30
C LEU A 28 48.88 -6.78 1.94
N MET A 29 49.62 -5.73 1.55
CA MET A 29 49.01 -4.47 1.10
C MET A 29 48.16 -4.66 -0.15
N ALA A 30 48.63 -5.44 -1.13
CA ALA A 30 47.86 -5.76 -2.33
C ALA A 30 46.56 -6.52 -1.98
N LEU A 31 46.62 -7.46 -1.03
CA LEU A 31 45.44 -8.16 -0.51
C LEU A 31 44.48 -7.23 0.24
N LEU A 32 45.00 -6.32 1.08
CA LEU A 32 44.20 -5.33 1.78
C LEU A 32 43.52 -4.37 0.81
N PHE A 33 44.21 -3.92 -0.24
CA PHE A 33 43.62 -3.12 -1.31
C PHE A 33 42.57 -3.90 -2.11
N ALA A 34 42.80 -5.18 -2.39
CA ALA A 34 41.82 -6.03 -3.05
C ALA A 34 40.58 -6.27 -2.17
N MET A 35 40.75 -6.42 -0.85
CA MET A 35 39.65 -6.63 0.10
C MET A 35 38.86 -5.34 0.42
N GLN A 36 39.46 -4.15 0.23
CA GLN A 36 38.73 -2.88 0.32
C GLN A 36 37.81 -2.63 -0.88
N SER A 37 37.82 -3.49 -1.90
CA SER A 37 36.84 -3.49 -2.99
C SER A 37 35.48 -4.02 -2.50
N VAL A 38 34.87 -3.34 -1.54
CA VAL A 38 33.43 -3.44 -1.35
C VAL A 38 32.81 -2.67 -2.50
N VAL A 39 32.16 -3.39 -3.41
CA VAL A 39 31.27 -2.76 -4.38
C VAL A 39 30.14 -2.15 -3.56
N ILE A 40 30.22 -0.85 -3.30
CA ILE A 40 29.06 -0.06 -2.86
C ILE A 40 28.20 0.10 -4.11
N THR A 41 27.46 -0.95 -4.45
CA THR A 41 26.39 -0.83 -5.43
C THR A 41 25.37 0.11 -4.80
N PRO A 42 24.98 1.21 -5.46
CA PRO A 42 23.93 2.05 -4.93
C PRO A 42 22.67 1.19 -4.74
N THR A 43 22.15 1.11 -3.51
CA THR A 43 20.84 0.54 -3.16
C THR A 43 19.68 1.41 -3.68
N THR A 44 19.91 2.24 -4.70
CA THR A 44 19.02 3.32 -5.14
C THR A 44 17.77 2.81 -5.81
N GLY A 45 17.75 1.61 -6.41
CA GLY A 45 16.52 1.01 -6.93
C GLY A 45 15.46 0.87 -5.83
N GLY A 46 15.74 0.08 -4.80
CA GLY A 46 14.80 -0.13 -3.69
C GLY A 46 14.61 1.05 -2.73
N LEU A 47 15.43 2.12 -2.81
CA LEU A 47 15.17 3.37 -2.07
C LEU A 47 14.30 4.33 -2.86
N ALA A 48 14.50 4.44 -4.18
CA ALA A 48 13.62 5.20 -5.06
C ALA A 48 12.22 4.58 -5.07
N ASP A 49 12.12 3.26 -5.20
CA ASP A 49 10.84 2.54 -5.20
C ASP A 49 10.09 2.74 -3.87
N ARG A 50 10.77 2.62 -2.73
CA ARG A 50 10.15 2.89 -1.41
C ARG A 50 9.74 4.35 -1.21
N THR A 51 10.48 5.29 -1.80
CA THR A 51 10.10 6.71 -1.73
C THR A 51 8.85 6.97 -2.57
N VAL A 52 8.76 6.40 -3.77
CA VAL A 52 7.57 6.49 -4.62
C VAL A 52 6.37 5.81 -3.96
N GLN A 53 6.55 4.60 -3.42
CA GLN A 53 5.50 3.90 -2.67
C GLN A 53 5.01 4.73 -1.49
N SER A 54 5.92 5.32 -0.70
CA SER A 54 5.55 6.19 0.41
C SER A 54 4.80 7.45 -0.05
N GLN A 55 5.13 8.02 -1.21
CA GLN A 55 4.42 9.16 -1.78
C GLN A 55 3.02 8.78 -2.25
N ILE A 56 2.87 7.65 -2.96
CA ILE A 56 1.56 7.13 -3.39
C ILE A 56 0.70 6.81 -2.18
N GLN A 57 1.26 6.21 -1.12
CA GLN A 57 0.56 5.92 0.12
C GLN A 57 0.03 7.20 0.77
N GLN A 58 0.85 8.24 0.82
CA GLN A 58 0.46 9.53 1.37
C GLN A 58 -0.62 10.21 0.53
N GLU A 59 -0.51 10.17 -0.80
CA GLU A 59 -1.52 10.71 -1.73
C GLU A 59 -2.88 9.99 -1.56
N ALA A 60 -2.88 8.66 -1.44
CA ALA A 60 -4.09 7.88 -1.18
C ALA A 60 -4.68 8.16 0.21
N GLN A 61 -3.83 8.31 1.23
CA GLN A 61 -4.28 8.65 2.58
C GLN A 61 -4.90 10.06 2.64
N ASP A 62 -4.27 11.03 1.98
CA ASP A 62 -4.77 12.40 1.93
C ASP A 62 -6.09 12.45 1.16
N ALA A 63 -6.24 11.69 0.07
CA ALA A 63 -7.50 11.54 -0.66
C ALA A 63 -8.64 11.03 0.25
N LEU A 64 -8.38 9.98 1.03
CA LEU A 64 -9.35 9.46 2.00
C LEU A 64 -9.74 10.49 3.05
N VAL A 65 -8.76 11.23 3.60
CA VAL A 65 -9.03 12.24 4.63
C VAL A 65 -9.86 13.39 4.07
N VAL A 66 -9.55 13.86 2.85
CA VAL A 66 -10.33 14.91 2.18
C VAL A 66 -11.75 14.45 1.94
N ALA A 67 -11.95 13.25 1.39
CA ALA A 67 -13.28 12.70 1.14
C ALA A 67 -14.07 12.44 2.43
N ALA A 68 -13.40 12.12 3.55
CA ALA A 68 -14.08 11.94 4.83
C ALA A 68 -14.55 13.25 5.47
N MET A 69 -14.02 14.39 5.00
CA MET A 69 -14.35 15.73 5.49
C MET A 69 -15.26 16.50 4.54
N ASP A 70 -15.72 15.88 3.45
CA ASP A 70 -16.66 16.52 2.54
C ASP A 70 -17.99 16.77 3.25
N ASP A 71 -18.61 17.93 2.99
CA ASP A 71 -19.90 18.28 3.56
C ASP A 71 -21.05 17.60 2.77
N GLU A 72 -20.81 17.26 1.51
CA GLU A 72 -21.74 16.60 0.60
C GLU A 72 -21.02 15.38 -0.02
N GLY A 73 -21.55 14.15 0.16
CA GLY A 73 -20.88 12.96 -0.40
C GLY A 73 -19.64 12.52 0.38
N ASP A 74 -19.68 12.57 1.71
CA ASP A 74 -18.58 12.06 2.54
C ASP A 74 -18.40 10.53 2.39
N LEU A 75 -17.33 9.98 2.97
CA LEU A 75 -17.10 8.52 2.91
C LEU A 75 -18.25 7.70 3.52
N SER A 76 -19.01 8.24 4.48
CA SER A 76 -20.15 7.55 5.06
C SER A 76 -21.33 7.49 4.09
N GLU A 77 -21.62 8.60 3.42
CA GLU A 77 -22.62 8.68 2.36
C GLU A 77 -22.26 7.76 1.19
N MET A 78 -21.00 7.75 0.77
CA MET A 78 -20.49 6.88 -0.30
C MET A 78 -20.70 5.38 -0.01
N ILE A 79 -20.38 4.94 1.20
CA ILE A 79 -20.57 3.52 1.60
C ILE A 79 -22.06 3.14 1.64
N ARG A 80 -22.94 4.11 1.92
CA ARG A 80 -24.39 3.91 2.02
C ARG A 80 -25.14 4.19 0.72
N TYR A 81 -24.42 4.47 -0.37
CA TYR A 81 -25.01 4.78 -1.67
C TYR A 81 -25.40 3.49 -2.42
N TRP A 82 -26.27 2.71 -1.78
CA TRP A 82 -26.67 1.36 -2.17
C TRP A 82 -28.12 1.33 -2.66
N ASP A 83 -28.34 0.71 -3.82
CA ASP A 83 -29.66 0.43 -4.38
C ASP A 83 -30.08 -0.99 -3.98
N GLU A 84 -31.04 -1.06 -3.06
CA GLU A 84 -31.55 -2.32 -2.51
C GLU A 84 -32.44 -3.09 -3.48
N ASP A 85 -33.03 -2.43 -4.49
CA ASP A 85 -33.89 -3.07 -5.48
C ASP A 85 -33.05 -3.79 -6.56
N GLU A 86 -31.86 -3.26 -6.86
CA GLU A 86 -30.94 -3.79 -7.87
C GLU A 86 -29.79 -4.63 -7.29
N ASP A 87 -29.66 -4.71 -5.96
CA ASP A 87 -28.57 -5.39 -5.24
C ASP A 87 -27.18 -4.89 -5.68
N GLU A 88 -27.04 -3.57 -5.90
CA GLU A 88 -25.77 -2.94 -6.28
C GLU A 88 -25.59 -1.52 -5.71
N PHE A 89 -24.36 -1.00 -5.75
CA PHE A 89 -24.18 0.43 -5.51
C PHE A 89 -24.90 1.22 -6.60
N TYR A 90 -25.52 2.34 -6.26
CA TYR A 90 -26.41 3.05 -7.17
C TYR A 90 -25.70 3.49 -8.47
N ASN A 91 -26.27 3.14 -9.62
CA ASN A 91 -25.66 3.34 -10.95
C ASN A 91 -24.24 2.73 -11.07
N ALA A 92 -23.95 1.67 -10.30
CA ALA A 92 -22.77 0.87 -10.54
C ALA A 92 -22.84 0.29 -11.95
N THR A 93 -21.80 0.51 -12.74
CA THR A 93 -21.78 -0.11 -14.07
C THR A 93 -21.38 -1.57 -13.90
N GLU A 94 -22.20 -2.47 -14.43
CA GLU A 94 -21.93 -3.91 -14.54
C GLU A 94 -20.44 -4.21 -14.85
N SER A 95 -19.73 -4.70 -13.84
CA SER A 95 -18.38 -5.24 -13.96
C SER A 95 -18.45 -6.76 -14.00
N SER A 96 -17.92 -7.36 -15.06
CA SER A 96 -17.91 -8.82 -15.21
C SER A 96 -17.08 -9.55 -14.15
N THR A 97 -16.25 -8.81 -13.40
CA THR A 97 -15.30 -9.37 -12.43
C THR A 97 -15.70 -9.08 -10.98
N ALA A 98 -16.37 -7.96 -10.74
CA ALA A 98 -16.94 -7.60 -9.44
C ALA A 98 -18.34 -7.00 -9.65
N PRO A 99 -19.39 -7.85 -9.76
CA PRO A 99 -20.76 -7.40 -9.96
C PRO A 99 -21.19 -6.40 -8.87
N GLY A 100 -21.99 -5.40 -9.25
CA GLY A 100 -22.47 -4.36 -8.35
C GLY A 100 -21.43 -3.35 -7.87
N SER A 101 -20.21 -3.33 -8.44
CA SER A 101 -19.16 -2.34 -8.17
C SER A 101 -18.95 -1.37 -9.32
N TYR A 102 -18.38 -0.20 -9.05
CA TYR A 102 -18.05 0.78 -10.08
C TYR A 102 -16.82 0.36 -10.90
N ASN A 103 -16.89 0.60 -12.21
CA ASN A 103 -15.73 0.53 -13.07
C ASN A 103 -14.83 1.77 -12.89
N ALA A 104 -13.51 1.59 -12.97
CA ALA A 104 -12.55 2.69 -12.85
C ALA A 104 -12.40 3.52 -14.13
N THR A 105 -13.50 3.97 -14.74
CA THR A 105 -13.52 4.80 -15.97
C THR A 105 -14.08 6.18 -15.67
N ASN A 106 -13.53 7.27 -16.25
CA ASN A 106 -13.80 8.69 -15.91
C ASN A 106 -15.27 9.22 -16.03
N ASN A 107 -16.31 8.41 -15.91
CA ASN A 107 -17.70 8.82 -16.00
C ASN A 107 -18.65 7.84 -15.26
N THR A 108 -18.28 7.39 -14.05
CA THR A 108 -19.17 6.64 -13.16
C THR A 108 -19.79 7.56 -12.12
N GLU A 109 -20.87 7.10 -11.50
CA GLU A 109 -21.52 7.80 -10.39
C GLU A 109 -20.53 8.12 -9.27
N LEU A 110 -19.64 7.16 -8.94
CA LEU A 110 -18.58 7.35 -7.96
C LEU A 110 -17.72 8.60 -8.23
N TYR A 111 -17.38 8.84 -9.50
CA TYR A 111 -16.54 9.98 -9.90
C TYR A 111 -17.29 11.32 -9.90
N ASN A 112 -18.58 11.27 -10.20
CA ASN A 112 -19.38 12.48 -10.38
C ASN A 112 -19.95 13.00 -9.05
N GLU A 113 -20.25 12.09 -8.12
CA GLU A 113 -20.95 12.42 -6.87
C GLU A 113 -20.03 12.45 -5.64
N PHE A 114 -18.87 11.80 -5.68
CA PHE A 114 -17.99 11.68 -4.50
C PHE A 114 -16.58 12.22 -4.76
N ALA A 115 -16.11 13.09 -3.87
CA ALA A 115 -14.76 13.64 -3.94
C ALA A 115 -13.67 12.57 -3.95
N LEU A 116 -13.87 11.43 -3.27
CA LEU A 116 -12.91 10.33 -3.34
C LEU A 116 -12.74 9.83 -4.78
N GLY A 117 -13.85 9.60 -5.48
CA GLY A 117 -13.83 9.16 -6.86
C GLY A 117 -13.03 10.14 -7.71
N GLU A 118 -13.43 11.41 -7.71
CA GLU A 118 -12.77 12.49 -8.48
C GLU A 118 -11.25 12.47 -8.27
N ILE A 119 -10.82 12.48 -7.00
CA ILE A 119 -9.39 12.49 -6.65
C ILE A 119 -8.68 11.25 -7.18
N LEU A 120 -9.26 10.05 -7.07
CA LEU A 120 -8.61 8.83 -7.55
C LEU A 120 -8.51 8.78 -9.07
N SER A 121 -9.51 9.30 -9.79
CA SER A 121 -9.44 9.43 -11.25
C SER A 121 -8.27 10.33 -11.66
N ASP A 122 -8.23 11.55 -11.09
CA ASP A 122 -7.25 12.57 -11.41
C ASP A 122 -5.82 12.16 -11.01
N ARG A 123 -5.67 11.50 -9.86
CA ARG A 123 -4.36 11.19 -9.30
C ARG A 123 -3.79 9.87 -9.75
N PHE A 124 -4.62 8.87 -10.04
CA PHE A 124 -4.14 7.53 -10.36
C PHE A 124 -4.50 7.12 -11.79
N THR A 125 -5.76 7.23 -12.19
CA THR A 125 -6.18 6.83 -13.54
C THR A 125 -5.48 7.66 -14.62
N GLU A 126 -5.40 8.99 -14.48
CA GLU A 126 -4.70 9.85 -15.46
C GLU A 126 -3.20 9.55 -15.58
N ARG A 127 -2.60 9.00 -14.52
CA ARG A 127 -1.19 8.60 -14.46
C ARG A 127 -0.96 7.17 -14.94
N GLY A 128 -2.01 6.46 -15.33
CA GLY A 128 -1.95 5.06 -15.77
C GLY A 128 -1.71 4.07 -14.63
N LEU A 129 -1.99 4.48 -13.38
CA LEU A 129 -1.99 3.60 -12.23
C LEU A 129 -3.36 2.95 -12.09
N SER A 130 -3.38 1.72 -11.60
CA SER A 130 -4.58 1.01 -11.23
C SER A 130 -4.81 1.13 -9.73
N TYR A 131 -6.08 1.07 -9.32
CA TYR A 131 -6.43 1.02 -7.93
C TYR A 131 -7.70 0.19 -7.67
N ASN A 132 -7.81 -0.31 -6.44
CA ASN A 132 -9.05 -0.84 -5.89
C ASN A 132 -9.53 0.06 -4.76
N VAL A 133 -10.85 0.13 -4.59
CA VAL A 133 -11.50 0.65 -3.39
C VAL A 133 -12.30 -0.48 -2.78
N GLU A 134 -11.81 -0.96 -1.64
CA GLU A 134 -12.35 -2.11 -0.91
C GLU A 134 -12.97 -1.63 0.41
N LEU A 135 -14.13 -2.17 0.74
CA LEU A 135 -14.83 -2.00 2.01
C LEU A 135 -14.60 -3.25 2.84
N VAL A 136 -13.72 -3.13 3.84
CA VAL A 136 -13.42 -4.19 4.79
C VAL A 136 -14.16 -3.88 6.07
N TYR A 137 -15.09 -4.72 6.49
CA TYR A 137 -15.95 -4.48 7.65
C TYR A 137 -15.67 -5.46 8.79
N GLN A 138 -16.11 -5.10 9.99
CA GLN A 138 -15.97 -5.99 11.14
C GLN A 138 -16.98 -7.14 11.07
N ASN A 139 -16.56 -8.29 11.59
CA ASN A 139 -17.44 -9.40 11.93
C ASN A 139 -18.01 -9.24 13.36
N GLU A 140 -18.88 -10.16 13.78
CA GLU A 140 -19.49 -10.16 15.13
C GLU A 140 -18.47 -10.25 16.28
N SER A 141 -17.22 -10.66 16.01
CA SER A 141 -16.13 -10.69 17.00
C SER A 141 -15.34 -9.37 17.06
N GLY A 142 -15.67 -8.39 16.21
CA GLY A 142 -14.99 -7.10 16.10
C GLY A 142 -13.69 -7.15 15.29
N GLU A 143 -13.42 -8.25 14.58
CA GLU A 143 -12.26 -8.38 13.70
C GLU A 143 -12.63 -7.96 12.28
N PHE A 144 -11.74 -7.24 11.60
CA PHE A 144 -11.91 -6.90 10.18
C PHE A 144 -11.73 -8.15 9.32
N ASP A 145 -12.75 -8.49 8.54
CA ASP A 145 -12.74 -9.64 7.65
C ASP A 145 -12.44 -9.20 6.21
N SER A 146 -11.20 -9.38 5.78
CA SER A 146 -10.78 -9.09 4.40
C SER A 146 -11.12 -10.22 3.42
N GLU A 147 -11.56 -11.38 3.90
CA GLU A 147 -11.98 -12.49 3.02
C GLU A 147 -13.43 -12.30 2.55
N ASN A 148 -14.26 -11.71 3.40
CA ASN A 148 -15.64 -11.32 3.09
C ASN A 148 -15.75 -9.80 3.04
N SER A 149 -15.01 -9.15 2.14
CA SER A 149 -15.10 -7.71 1.87
C SER A 149 -15.98 -7.41 0.65
N THR A 150 -16.32 -6.14 0.46
CA THR A 150 -17.05 -5.66 -0.73
C THR A 150 -16.20 -4.65 -1.49
N TYR A 151 -16.27 -4.63 -2.83
CA TYR A 151 -15.53 -3.67 -3.63
C TYR A 151 -16.45 -2.56 -4.14
N LEU A 152 -16.03 -1.31 -3.95
CA LEU A 152 -16.57 -0.16 -4.69
C LEU A 152 -15.91 -0.06 -6.06
N VAL A 153 -14.62 -0.37 -6.16
CA VAL A 153 -13.87 -0.42 -7.43
C VAL A 153 -12.92 -1.61 -7.39
N TYR A 154 -12.93 -2.41 -8.46
CA TYR A 154 -12.03 -3.55 -8.62
C TYR A 154 -11.38 -3.59 -10.01
N GLN A 155 -10.05 -3.48 -10.06
CA GLN A 155 -9.20 -3.52 -11.25
C GLN A 155 -8.23 -4.71 -11.28
N GLY A 156 -8.44 -5.71 -10.42
CA GLY A 156 -7.62 -6.92 -10.32
C GLY A 156 -6.76 -6.98 -9.04
N GLU A 157 -5.86 -7.96 -8.97
CA GLU A 157 -4.94 -8.16 -7.86
C GLU A 157 -3.48 -7.92 -8.29
N SER A 158 -2.73 -7.17 -7.48
CA SER A 158 -1.32 -6.87 -7.70
C SER A 158 -0.62 -6.55 -6.38
N GLU A 159 0.70 -6.48 -6.40
CA GLU A 159 1.45 -5.85 -5.31
C GLU A 159 1.13 -4.35 -5.30
N ALA A 160 0.45 -3.90 -4.26
CA ALA A 160 -0.13 -2.58 -4.19
C ALA A 160 0.30 -1.85 -2.92
N VAL A 161 0.31 -0.52 -3.03
CA VAL A 161 0.45 0.38 -1.90
C VAL A 161 -0.92 0.62 -1.29
N VAL A 162 -1.05 0.44 0.03
CA VAL A 162 -2.34 0.49 0.72
C VAL A 162 -2.44 1.68 1.67
N ALA A 163 -3.56 2.39 1.61
CA ALA A 163 -3.99 3.37 2.61
C ALA A 163 -5.43 3.05 3.03
N SER A 164 -5.81 3.41 4.26
CA SER A 164 -7.17 3.15 4.74
C SER A 164 -7.72 4.27 5.63
N TYR A 165 -9.05 4.32 5.72
CA TYR A 165 -9.79 5.21 6.60
C TYR A 165 -11.03 4.51 7.14
N THR A 166 -11.30 4.70 8.43
CA THR A 166 -12.39 4.00 9.11
C THR A 166 -13.62 4.89 9.23
N VAL A 167 -14.78 4.36 8.85
CA VAL A 167 -16.09 4.97 8.97
C VAL A 167 -16.94 4.12 9.92
N THR A 168 -17.68 4.76 10.81
CA THR A 168 -18.65 4.08 11.69
C THR A 168 -20.04 4.28 11.11
N LEU A 169 -20.76 3.18 10.92
CA LEU A 169 -22.16 3.16 10.49
C LEU A 169 -23.06 2.94 11.71
N PHE A 170 -24.17 3.65 11.77
CA PHE A 170 -25.20 3.51 12.78
C PHE A 170 -26.44 2.83 12.19
N GLU A 171 -27.19 2.11 13.02
CA GLU A 171 -28.37 1.37 12.55
C GLU A 171 -29.48 2.28 11.99
N THR A 172 -29.49 3.55 12.40
CA THR A 172 -30.44 4.56 11.91
C THR A 172 -29.89 5.37 10.73
N ASP A 173 -28.72 5.01 10.20
CA ASP A 173 -28.20 5.69 9.01
C ASP A 173 -29.03 5.28 7.80
N ASP A 174 -29.69 6.25 7.18
CA ASP A 174 -30.44 6.06 5.94
C ASP A 174 -29.48 5.66 4.81
N LEU A 175 -29.94 4.76 3.94
CA LEU A 175 -29.33 4.57 2.63
C LEU A 175 -29.46 5.86 1.80
N LYS A 176 -28.49 6.06 0.90
CA LYS A 176 -28.31 7.32 0.19
C LYS A 176 -28.60 7.25 -1.30
N ALA A 177 -28.81 6.05 -1.83
CA ALA A 177 -29.27 5.89 -3.20
C ALA A 177 -30.63 6.61 -3.41
N PRO A 178 -30.83 7.26 -4.56
CA PRO A 178 -32.12 7.83 -4.91
C PRO A 178 -33.26 6.82 -4.76
N ALA A 179 -34.40 7.29 -4.23
CA ALA A 179 -35.60 6.51 -3.96
C ALA A 179 -35.52 5.46 -2.84
N SER A 180 -34.35 5.21 -2.24
CA SER A 180 -34.31 4.41 -1.01
C SER A 180 -34.94 5.17 0.16
N SER A 181 -35.63 4.41 1.01
CA SER A 181 -36.22 4.92 2.26
C SER A 181 -35.86 4.06 3.47
N GLU A 182 -34.99 3.07 3.27
CA GLU A 182 -34.54 2.15 4.31
C GLU A 182 -33.27 2.66 4.98
N THR A 183 -32.99 2.12 6.17
CA THR A 183 -31.70 2.29 6.84
C THR A 183 -30.79 1.11 6.54
N VAL A 184 -29.49 1.24 6.85
CA VAL A 184 -28.53 0.14 6.73
C VAL A 184 -28.92 -1.12 7.53
N ASP A 185 -29.73 -0.98 8.59
CA ASP A 185 -30.24 -2.11 9.39
C ASP A 185 -31.60 -2.63 8.89
N GLY A 186 -32.35 -1.81 8.15
CA GLY A 186 -33.65 -2.17 7.57
C GLY A 186 -33.55 -2.86 6.21
N ALA A 187 -32.50 -2.58 5.44
CA ALA A 187 -32.29 -3.13 4.11
C ALA A 187 -31.78 -4.59 4.16
N ASP A 188 -32.55 -5.51 3.60
CA ASP A 188 -32.23 -6.95 3.60
C ASP A 188 -31.00 -7.29 2.74
N SER A 189 -30.70 -6.49 1.71
CA SER A 189 -29.63 -6.77 0.73
C SER A 189 -28.37 -5.91 0.89
N TYR A 190 -28.28 -5.11 1.96
CA TYR A 190 -27.11 -4.25 2.17
C TYR A 190 -25.83 -5.10 2.33
N PRO A 191 -24.74 -4.81 1.58
CA PRO A 191 -23.60 -5.72 1.50
C PRO A 191 -22.73 -5.76 2.75
N VAL A 192 -22.82 -4.74 3.62
CA VAL A 192 -22.11 -4.72 4.91
C VAL A 192 -23.03 -5.34 5.96
N PRO A 193 -22.70 -6.51 6.55
CA PRO A 193 -23.51 -7.12 7.58
C PRO A 193 -23.39 -6.36 8.90
N ARG A 194 -24.34 -6.58 9.81
CA ARG A 194 -24.24 -6.08 11.18
C ARG A 194 -23.10 -6.77 11.93
N ALA A 195 -22.26 -6.01 12.64
CA ALA A 195 -21.15 -6.53 13.45
C ALA A 195 -21.41 -6.50 14.96
N THR A 196 -22.51 -5.89 15.39
CA THR A 196 -22.81 -5.66 16.80
C THR A 196 -24.14 -6.30 17.20
N ASP A 197 -24.35 -6.48 18.49
CA ASP A 197 -25.66 -6.87 19.02
C ASP A 197 -26.77 -5.89 18.60
N SER A 198 -28.00 -6.38 18.41
CA SER A 198 -29.18 -5.58 18.04
C SER A 198 -29.62 -4.52 19.05
N SER A 199 -28.91 -4.39 20.17
CA SER A 199 -29.12 -3.33 21.17
C SER A 199 -28.12 -2.18 21.07
N SER A 200 -27.09 -2.31 20.21
CA SER A 200 -26.09 -1.28 19.94
C SER A 200 -26.59 -0.32 18.86
N ALA A 201 -26.42 0.99 19.05
CA ALA A 201 -26.71 1.96 17.99
C ALA A 201 -25.71 1.88 16.82
N VAL A 202 -24.49 1.42 17.08
CA VAL A 202 -23.47 1.19 16.05
C VAL A 202 -23.82 -0.09 15.30
N TYR A 203 -23.94 -0.01 13.98
CA TYR A 203 -24.24 -1.13 13.10
C TYR A 203 -22.96 -1.91 12.74
N ASN A 204 -21.97 -1.21 12.17
CA ASN A 204 -20.66 -1.76 11.84
C ASN A 204 -19.60 -0.64 11.77
N VAL A 205 -18.33 -1.00 11.83
CA VAL A 205 -17.17 -0.16 11.56
C VAL A 205 -16.53 -0.65 10.26
N VAL A 206 -16.52 0.20 9.24
CA VAL A 206 -16.04 -0.13 7.89
C VAL A 206 -14.71 0.57 7.65
N GLU A 207 -13.70 -0.20 7.23
CA GLU A 207 -12.45 0.31 6.69
C GLU A 207 -12.57 0.47 5.18
N VAL A 208 -12.54 1.73 4.72
CA VAL A 208 -12.37 2.07 3.30
C VAL A 208 -10.89 1.95 2.99
N ARG A 209 -10.52 0.94 2.21
CA ARG A 209 -9.15 0.61 1.85
C ARG A 209 -8.91 0.90 0.38
N ILE A 210 -7.84 1.65 0.11
CA ILE A 210 -7.38 1.94 -1.25
C ILE A 210 -6.08 1.19 -1.47
N ALA A 211 -6.03 0.39 -2.54
CA ALA A 211 -4.83 -0.31 -2.97
C ALA A 211 -4.44 0.20 -4.36
N VAL A 212 -3.23 0.76 -4.54
CA VAL A 212 -2.77 1.40 -5.79
C VAL A 212 -1.51 0.71 -6.33
N TRP A 213 -1.42 0.48 -7.64
CA TRP A 213 -0.26 -0.13 -8.31
C TRP A 213 -0.02 0.36 -9.75
#